data_AF-A0AAJ2C2E2-F1
#
_entry.id   AF-A0AAJ2C2E2-F1
#
_cell.length_a   1.000
_cell.length_b   1.000
_cell.length_c   1.000
_cell.angle_alpha   90.00
_cell.angle_beta   90.00
_cell.angle_gamma   90.00
#
_symmetry.space_group_name_H-M   'P 1'
#
loop_
_entity.id
_entity.type
_entity.pdbx_description
1 polymer ?
#
loop_
_entity_poly.entity_id
_entity_poly.type
_entity_poly.pdbx_seq_one_letter_code
_entity_poly.pdbx_strand_id
1 'polypeptide(L)' 'MMQRTVHLTLAAAVAALALTACGEKPQTGMGIRSDAPPYAGTGSNFTQPGWKAGDKSSWEAQLKARQQYGQNEYTRTQAK' A
#
# COMPACT_ATOMS: atom_id res chain seq x y z
N MET A 1 -45.03 26.05 1.35
CA MET A 1 -43.69 26.46 1.83
C MET A 1 -43.08 25.46 2.80
N MET A 2 -43.77 25.09 3.89
CA MET A 2 -43.25 24.13 4.90
C MET A 2 -42.76 22.78 4.34
N GLN A 3 -43.48 22.19 3.38
CA GLN A 3 -43.12 20.89 2.79
C GLN A 3 -41.74 20.93 2.09
N ARG A 4 -41.43 22.00 1.35
CA ARG A 4 -40.13 22.17 0.67
C ARG A 4 -38.99 22.34 1.68
N THR A 5 -39.25 23.05 2.78
CA THR A 5 -38.28 23.20 3.86
C THR A 5 -37.98 21.87 4.55
N VAL A 6 -39.00 21.04 4.81
CA VAL A 6 -38.83 19.72 5.44
C VAL A 6 -38.03 18.75 4.55
N HIS A 7 -38.25 18.76 3.23
CA HIS A 7 -37.47 17.91 2.33
C HIS A 7 -36.00 18.33 2.23
N LEU A 8 -35.72 19.64 2.23
CA LEU A 8 -34.36 20.16 2.19
C LEU A 8 -33.57 19.86 3.47
N THR A 9 -34.21 19.99 4.64
CA THR A 9 -33.56 19.65 5.92
C THR A 9 -33.29 18.15 6.04
N LEU A 10 -34.22 17.31 5.58
CA LEU A 10 -34.05 15.85 5.58
C LEU A 10 -32.91 15.42 4.64
N ALA A 11 -32.83 15.99 3.43
CA ALA A 11 -31.77 15.70 2.48
C ALA A 11 -30.38 16.11 3.01
N ALA A 12 -30.29 17.27 3.66
CA ALA A 12 -29.05 17.74 4.27
C ALA A 12 -28.59 16.82 5.42
N ALA A 13 -29.52 16.36 6.26
CA ALA A 13 -29.21 15.44 7.35
C ALA A 13 -28.68 14.09 6.84
N VAL A 14 -29.30 13.53 5.79
CA VAL A 14 -28.85 12.27 5.17
C VAL A 14 -27.47 12.43 4.53
N ALA A 15 -27.22 13.56 3.84
CA ALA A 15 -25.91 13.84 3.25
C ALA A 15 -24.79 13.93 4.30
N ALA A 16 -25.06 14.58 5.44
CA ALA A 16 -24.10 14.68 6.53
C ALA A 16 -23.74 13.31 7.15
N LEU A 17 -24.71 12.40 7.26
CA LEU A 17 -24.48 11.05 7.76
C LEU A 17 -23.67 10.19 6.76
N ALA A 18 -23.91 10.35 5.46
CA ALA A 18 -23.19 9.62 4.42
C ALA A 18 -21.67 9.92 4.37
N LEU A 19 -21.24 11.11 4.81
CA LEU A 19 -19.83 11.48 4.90
C LEU A 19 -19.04 10.65 5.94
N THR A 20 -19.73 10.02 6.90
CA THR A 20 -19.08 9.16 7.91
C THR A 20 -18.74 7.76 7.38
N ALA A 21 -19.20 7.41 6.17
CA ALA A 21 -18.97 6.09 5.57
C ALA A 21 -17.49 5.80 5.23
N CYS A 22 -16.61 6.82 5.21
CA CYS A 22 -15.18 6.66 4.95
C CYS A 22 -14.33 6.69 6.25
N GLY A 23 -14.96 6.67 7.43
CA GLY A 23 -14.29 6.69 8.73
C GLY A 23 -13.88 5.30 9.20
N GLU A 24 -13.12 4.55 8.39
CA GLU A 24 -12.53 3.32 8.89
C GLU A 24 -11.64 3.61 10.10
N LYS A 25 -11.64 2.70 11.09
CA LYS A 25 -10.73 2.84 12.23
C LYS A 25 -9.31 2.95 11.65
N PRO A 26 -8.51 3.96 12.05
CA PRO A 26 -7.14 4.05 11.58
C PRO A 26 -6.49 2.68 11.72
N GLN A 27 -5.97 2.13 10.62
CA GLN A 27 -5.20 0.89 10.67
C GLN A 27 -3.89 1.18 11.40
N THR A 28 -3.98 1.31 12.73
CA THR A 28 -2.84 1.43 13.65
C THR A 28 -2.20 0.06 13.90
N GLY A 29 -2.72 -0.97 13.24
CA GLY A 29 -2.03 -2.24 13.12
C GLY A 29 -0.72 -2.00 12.39
N MET A 30 0.34 -1.73 13.15
CA MET A 30 1.58 -2.40 12.85
C MET A 30 1.21 -3.88 12.80
N GLY A 31 0.99 -4.41 11.59
CA GLY A 31 0.62 -5.81 11.40
C GLY A 31 1.55 -6.66 12.24
N ILE A 32 1.03 -7.75 12.80
CA ILE A 32 1.80 -8.66 13.66
C ILE A 32 3.12 -8.95 12.94
N ARG A 33 4.25 -8.39 13.41
CA ARG A 33 5.59 -8.66 12.85
C ARG A 33 6.11 -9.99 13.36
N SER A 34 5.26 -11.01 13.31
CA SER A 34 5.65 -12.40 13.53
C SER A 34 6.14 -13.06 12.24
N ASP A 35 5.98 -12.37 11.10
CA ASP A 35 6.48 -12.86 9.82
C ASP A 35 8.00 -13.02 9.86
N ALA A 36 8.47 -14.09 9.22
CA ALA A 36 9.89 -14.30 9.02
C ALA A 36 10.50 -13.12 8.23
N PRO A 37 11.78 -12.77 8.47
CA PRO A 37 12.44 -11.76 7.67
C PRO A 37 12.35 -12.10 6.17
N PRO A 38 12.13 -11.13 5.28
CA PRO A 38 11.89 -11.42 3.86
C PRO A 38 13.12 -12.04 3.17
N TYR A 39 14.33 -11.77 3.68
CA TYR A 39 15.55 -12.40 3.20
C TYR A 39 15.71 -13.85 3.67
N ALA A 40 14.92 -14.34 4.64
CA ALA A 40 14.98 -15.72 5.11
C ALA A 40 14.57 -16.73 4.02
N GLY A 41 13.91 -16.27 2.95
CA GLY A 41 13.47 -17.09 1.84
C GLY A 41 12.06 -17.66 2.04
N THR A 42 11.48 -18.13 0.94
CA THR A 42 10.08 -18.56 0.87
C THR A 42 9.91 -20.07 1.03
N GLY A 43 11.00 -20.84 1.14
CA GLY A 43 10.99 -22.31 1.09
C GLY A 43 10.61 -22.89 -0.28
N SER A 44 10.42 -22.03 -1.29
CA SER A 44 10.03 -22.40 -2.65
C SER A 44 11.22 -22.35 -3.61
N ASN A 45 11.10 -23.07 -4.73
CA ASN A 45 12.07 -23.01 -5.83
C ASN A 45 11.88 -21.77 -6.74
N PHE A 46 10.82 -20.98 -6.53
CA PHE A 46 10.53 -19.78 -7.33
C PHE A 46 11.20 -18.55 -6.73
N THR A 47 12.54 -18.52 -6.74
CA THR A 47 13.36 -17.40 -6.27
C THR A 47 14.18 -16.80 -7.41
N GLN A 48 14.71 -15.59 -7.21
CA GLN A 48 15.61 -14.99 -8.20
C GLN A 48 16.84 -15.87 -8.40
N PRO A 49 17.21 -16.21 -9.65
CA PRO A 49 18.39 -17.02 -9.93
C PRO A 49 19.66 -16.45 -9.29
N GLY A 50 20.47 -17.31 -8.67
CA GLY A 50 21.73 -16.93 -8.03
C GLY A 50 21.60 -16.31 -6.64
N TRP A 51 20.39 -15.95 -6.20
CA TRP A 51 20.13 -15.54 -4.82
C TRP A 51 19.98 -16.75 -3.89
N LYS A 52 20.41 -16.61 -2.64
CA LYS A 52 20.31 -17.65 -1.61
C LYS A 52 19.48 -17.16 -0.43
N ALA A 53 18.58 -18.02 0.05
CA ALA A 53 17.83 -17.79 1.28
C ALA A 53 18.77 -17.53 2.46
N GLY A 54 18.47 -16.53 3.27
CA GLY A 54 19.29 -16.05 4.39
C GLY A 54 20.29 -14.96 4.01
N ASP A 55 20.63 -14.77 2.73
CA ASP A 55 21.56 -13.72 2.31
C ASP A 55 20.87 -12.35 2.24
N LYS A 56 20.86 -11.67 3.38
CA LYS A 56 20.32 -10.32 3.53
C LYS A 56 21.00 -9.31 2.62
N SER A 57 22.33 -9.38 2.50
CA SER A 57 23.10 -8.38 1.73
C SER A 57 22.78 -8.42 0.24
N SER A 58 22.75 -9.62 -0.33
CA SER A 58 22.37 -9.83 -1.73
C SER A 58 20.90 -9.50 -1.98
N TRP A 59 20.02 -9.80 -1.01
CA TRP A 59 18.61 -9.45 -1.07
C TRP A 59 18.40 -7.94 -1.13
N GLU A 60 19.04 -7.18 -0.23
CA GLU A 60 18.96 -5.71 -0.19
C GLU A 60 19.54 -5.08 -1.46
N ALA A 61 20.67 -5.61 -1.95
CA ALA A 61 21.30 -5.13 -3.18
C ALA A 61 20.39 -5.30 -4.40
N GLN A 62 19.74 -6.46 -4.54
CA GLN A 62 18.77 -6.69 -5.62
C GLN A 62 17.56 -5.76 -5.51
N LEU A 63 17.06 -5.53 -4.30
CA LEU A 63 15.92 -4.64 -4.08
C LEU A 63 16.27 -3.19 -4.47
N LYS A 64 17.45 -2.72 -4.08
CA LYS A 64 17.98 -1.40 -4.46
C LYS A 64 18.14 -1.28 -5.97
N ALA A 65 18.75 -2.27 -6.63
CA ALA A 65 18.91 -2.26 -8.09
C ALA A 65 17.55 -2.22 -8.81
N ARG A 66 16.57 -3.01 -8.36
CA ARG A 66 15.21 -2.98 -8.90
C ARG A 66 14.57 -1.60 -8.74
N GLN A 67 14.68 -0.99 -7.56
CA GLN A 67 14.12 0.34 -7.32
C GLN A 67 14.78 1.37 -8.25
N GLN A 68 16.11 1.36 -8.36
CA GLN A 68 16.85 2.38 -9.09
C GLN A 68 16.72 2.26 -10.61
N TYR A 69 16.82 1.06 -11.16
CA TYR A 69 16.87 0.86 -12.62
C TYR A 69 15.57 0.31 -13.19
N GLY A 70 14.76 -0.32 -12.34
CA GLY A 70 13.61 -1.10 -12.74
C GLY A 70 12.27 -0.43 -12.45
N GLN A 71 12.15 0.50 -11.50
CA GLN A 71 10.86 1.06 -11.08
C GLN A 71 10.93 2.56 -10.78
N ASN A 72 11.98 3.24 -11.22
CA ASN A 72 12.15 4.67 -11.01
C ASN A 72 11.97 5.43 -12.32
N GLU A 73 10.77 5.98 -12.52
CA GLU A 73 10.39 6.71 -13.73
C GLU A 73 11.24 7.98 -13.92
N TYR A 74 11.72 8.62 -12.84
CA TYR A 74 12.61 9.78 -12.92
C TYR A 74 13.94 9.46 -13.61
N THR A 75 14.39 8.20 -13.56
CA THR A 75 15.61 7.76 -14.26
C THR A 75 15.33 7.29 -15.69
N ARG A 76 14.10 6.89 -16.01
CA ARG A 76 13.71 6.41 -17.35
C ARG A 76 13.43 7.52 -18.34
N THR A 77 12.81 8.61 -17.90
CA THR A 77 12.36 9.69 -18.78
C THR A 77 13.47 10.70 -19.12
N GLN A 78 14.70 10.48 -18.63
CA GLN A 78 15.87 11.32 -18.93
C GLN A 78 16.53 11.00 -20.29
N ALA A 79 16.00 10.01 -21.04
CA ALA A 79 16.40 9.79 -22.42
C ALA A 79 15.81 10.91 -23.28
N LYS A 80 16.68 11.81 -23.74
CA LYS A 80 16.37 12.92 -24.66
C LYS A 80 16.03 12.41 -26.06
#